data_AF-A0AAV3F2S5-F1
#
_entry.id   AF-A0AAV3F2S5-F1
#
_cell.length_a   1.000
_cell.length_b   1.000
_cell.length_c   1.000
_cell.angle_alpha   90.00
_cell.angle_beta   90.00
_cell.angle_gamma   90.00
#
_symmetry.space_group_name_H-M   'P 1'
#
loop_
_entity.id
_entity.type
_entity.pdbx_description
1 polymer ?
#
loop_
_entity_poly.entity_id
_entity_poly.type
_entity_poly.pdbx_seq_one_letter_code
_entity_poly.pdbx_strand_id
1 'polypeptide(L)'
;MICIGKETTDVLDYVPDYFKIKRYIRYKYATKDKDNTQISIGGLPERIIDKEIPSEGLLSTILVDKYVNHIPLYRQKQRFSREDIDIGCITPLYPSW
;
A
#
# COMPACT_ATOMS: atom_id res chain seq x y z
N MET A 1 -3.17 6.94 -28.65
CA MET A 1 -3.39 6.00 -27.53
C MET A 1 -4.78 6.23 -26.93
N ILE A 2 -5.48 5.16 -26.54
CA ILE A 2 -6.78 5.19 -25.85
C ILE A 2 -6.54 4.71 -24.41
N CYS A 3 -7.05 5.44 -23.41
CA CYS A 3 -7.03 4.96 -22.03
C CYS A 3 -8.08 3.86 -21.87
N ILE A 4 -7.64 2.62 -21.62
CA ILE A 4 -8.54 1.47 -21.44
C ILE A 4 -8.99 1.35 -19.97
N GLY A 5 -8.13 1.73 -19.04
CA GLY A 5 -8.42 1.57 -17.62
C GLY A 5 -7.39 2.20 -16.71
N LYS A 6 -7.62 2.07 -15.41
CA LYS A 6 -6.72 2.52 -14.35
C LYS A 6 -6.43 1.37 -13.40
N GLU A 7 -5.18 1.25 -12.99
CA GLU A 7 -4.77 0.46 -11.84
C GLU A 7 -4.51 1.40 -10.67
N THR A 8 -5.04 1.05 -9.50
CA THR A 8 -4.82 1.81 -8.27
C THR A 8 -4.12 0.91 -7.27
N THR A 9 -3.05 1.40 -6.68
CA THR A 9 -2.32 0.72 -5.62
C THR A 9 -2.25 1.63 -4.41
N ASP A 10 -2.84 1.19 -3.32
CA ASP A 10 -2.88 1.93 -2.05
C ASP A 10 -1.83 1.39 -1.10
N VAL A 11 -1.11 2.30 -0.45
CA VAL A 11 -0.03 2.00 0.50
C VAL A 11 -0.26 2.76 1.79
N LEU A 12 -0.30 2.05 2.91
CA LEU A 12 -0.46 2.63 4.24
C LEU A 12 0.89 3.10 4.79
N ASP A 13 0.99 4.38 5.11
CA ASP A 13 2.18 5.01 5.70
C ASP A 13 1.91 5.55 7.09
N TYR A 14 2.94 5.48 7.92
CA TYR A 14 2.91 5.95 9.30
C TYR A 14 3.82 7.15 9.43
N VAL A 15 3.21 8.27 9.80
CA VAL A 15 3.90 9.44 10.34
C VAL A 15 3.66 9.39 11.85
N PRO A 16 4.60 9.76 12.73
CA PRO A 16 4.46 9.63 14.18
C PRO A 16 3.17 10.19 14.80
N ASP A 17 2.47 11.07 14.08
CA ASP A 17 1.23 11.73 14.48
C ASP A 17 -0.04 11.13 13.84
N TYR A 18 0.06 10.51 12.65
CA TYR A 18 -1.11 10.00 11.92
C TYR A 18 -0.76 9.00 10.81
N PHE A 19 -1.76 8.23 10.41
CA PHE A 19 -1.70 7.35 9.24
C PHE A 19 -2.18 8.03 7.97
N LYS A 20 -1.53 7.72 6.86
CA LYS A 20 -1.93 8.22 5.54
C LYS A 20 -1.89 7.13 4.50
N ILE A 21 -2.78 7.23 3.51
CA ILE A 21 -2.81 6.34 2.35
C ILE A 21 -2.10 7.04 1.19
N LYS A 22 -0.98 6.48 0.75
CA LYS A 22 -0.32 6.84 -0.51
C LYS A 22 -0.95 6.04 -1.64
N ARG A 23 -1.69 6.73 -2.51
CA ARG A 23 -2.39 6.12 -3.66
C ARG A 23 -1.61 6.35 -4.95
N TYR A 24 -1.15 5.27 -5.57
CA TYR A 24 -0.54 5.29 -6.90
C TYR A 24 -1.59 4.94 -7.95
N ILE A 25 -1.88 5.88 -8.85
CA ILE A 25 -2.81 5.68 -9.96
C ILE A 25 -2.00 5.54 -11.24
N ARG A 26 -2.13 4.40 -11.91
CA ARG A 26 -1.43 4.09 -13.15
C ARG A 26 -2.45 3.84 -14.25
N TYR A 27 -2.43 4.69 -15.27
CA TYR A 27 -3.33 4.57 -16.42
C TYR A 27 -2.80 3.53 -17.41
N LYS A 28 -3.70 2.70 -17.94
CA LYS A 28 -3.42 1.74 -19.01
C LYS A 28 -3.80 2.37 -20.34
N TYR A 29 -2.84 2.42 -21.26
CA TYR A 29 -3.05 2.94 -22.60
C TYR A 29 -2.89 1.83 -23.64
N ALA A 30 -3.75 1.82 -24.65
CA ALA A 30 -3.55 1.02 -25.86
C ALA A 30 -3.32 1.89 -27.09
N THR A 31 -2.54 1.36 -28.03
CA THR A 31 -2.40 1.91 -29.37
C THR A 31 -3.71 1.78 -30.15
N LYS A 32 -3.99 2.72 -31.06
CA LYS A 32 -5.24 2.75 -31.85
C LYS A 32 -5.23 1.80 -33.05
N ASP A 33 -4.08 1.20 -33.35
CA ASP A 33 -3.90 0.37 -34.53
C ASP A 33 -4.48 -1.03 -34.33
N LYS A 34 -5.26 -1.47 -35.33
CA LYS A 34 -5.98 -2.75 -35.29
C LYS A 34 -5.06 -3.98 -35.37
N ASP A 35 -3.86 -3.81 -35.91
CA ASP A 35 -2.95 -4.94 -36.20
C ASP A 35 -1.90 -5.19 -35.09
N ASN A 36 -1.66 -4.22 -34.20
CA ASN A 36 -0.73 -4.36 -33.07
C ASN A 36 -1.22 -3.58 -31.85
N THR A 37 -2.14 -4.16 -31.09
CA THR A 37 -2.63 -3.58 -29.84
C THR A 37 -1.60 -3.79 -28.72
N GLN A 38 -0.64 -2.87 -28.59
CA GLN A 38 0.28 -2.87 -27.45
C GLN A 38 -0.36 -2.12 -26.27
N ILE A 39 -0.38 -2.76 -25.10
CA ILE A 39 -0.84 -2.16 -23.85
C ILE A 39 0.38 -1.66 -23.08
N SER A 40 0.43 -0.35 -22.82
CA SER A 40 1.49 0.29 -22.03
C SER A 40 0.93 0.73 -20.67
N ILE A 41 1.67 0.43 -19.61
CA ILE A 41 1.36 0.79 -18.23
C ILE A 41 2.64 1.34 -17.60
N GLY A 42 2.53 2.39 -16.80
CA GLY A 42 3.66 2.88 -16.01
C GLY A 42 4.14 1.85 -14.98
N GLY A 43 5.45 1.78 -14.73
CA GLY A 43 6.02 0.97 -13.65
C GLY A 43 5.50 1.42 -12.28
N LEU A 44 5.37 0.47 -11.34
CA LEU A 44 5.16 0.81 -9.94
C LEU A 44 6.53 1.17 -9.34
N PRO A 45 6.64 2.12 -8.41
CA PRO A 45 7.87 2.29 -7.65
C PRO A 45 8.24 0.98 -6.95
N GLU A 46 9.53 0.76 -6.78
CA GLU A 46 10.06 -0.39 -6.05
C GLU A 46 9.62 -0.32 -4.58
N ARG A 47 9.28 -1.48 -4.02
CA ARG A 47 8.78 -1.63 -2.64
C ARG A 47 9.53 -2.76 -1.96
N ILE A 48 9.65 -2.67 -0.64
CA ILE A 48 10.39 -3.67 0.15
C ILE A 48 9.76 -5.05 0.02
N ILE A 49 8.42 -5.12 0.01
CA ILE A 49 7.69 -6.36 -0.20
C ILE A 49 6.64 -6.15 -1.29
N ASP A 50 6.68 -7.02 -2.29
CA ASP A 50 5.77 -6.96 -3.42
C ASP A 50 4.32 -7.16 -3.00
N LYS A 51 3.44 -6.31 -3.54
CA LYS A 51 1.97 -6.37 -3.39
C LYS A 51 1.45 -6.18 -1.96
N GLU A 52 2.27 -5.79 -1.01
CA GLU A 52 1.75 -5.55 0.34
C GLU A 52 1.06 -4.18 0.46
N ILE A 53 0.42 -3.95 1.61
CA ILE A 53 -0.23 -2.68 1.97
C ILE A 53 0.70 -1.73 2.75
N PRO A 54 1.57 -2.16 3.69
CA PRO A 54 2.39 -1.24 4.45
C PRO A 54 3.47 -0.61 3.57
N SER A 55 3.75 0.65 3.87
CA SER A 55 4.92 1.37 3.38
C SER A 55 6.17 1.01 4.18
N GLU A 56 7.28 1.49 3.67
CA GLU A 56 8.60 1.42 4.29
C GLU A 56 8.61 2.12 5.66
N GLY A 57 7.88 3.24 5.79
CA GLY A 57 7.75 4.00 7.04
C GLY A 57 7.01 3.23 8.14
N LEU A 58 5.91 2.57 7.76
CA LEU A 58 5.17 1.72 8.69
C LEU A 58 5.99 0.48 9.11
N LEU A 59 6.64 -0.19 8.17
CA LEU A 59 7.48 -1.36 8.46
C LEU A 59 8.65 -1.01 9.38
N SER A 60 9.38 0.06 9.08
CA SER A 60 10.48 0.53 9.91
C SER A 60 10.04 0.86 11.34
N THR A 61 8.88 1.50 11.50
CA THR A 61 8.31 1.79 12.83
C THR A 61 8.02 0.52 13.62
N ILE A 62 7.38 -0.47 13.00
CA ILE A 62 7.06 -1.76 13.64
C ILE A 62 8.35 -2.47 14.09
N LEU A 63 9.38 -2.44 13.24
CA LEU A 63 10.68 -3.06 13.52
C LEU A 63 11.41 -2.35 14.65
N VAL A 64 11.49 -1.01 14.62
CA VAL A 64 12.09 -0.20 15.69
C VAL A 64 11.35 -0.43 17.00
N ASP A 65 10.02 -0.41 16.98
CA ASP A 65 9.21 -0.62 18.19
C ASP A 65 9.43 -2.02 18.77
N LYS A 66 9.59 -3.05 17.92
CA LYS A 66 9.80 -4.43 18.38
C LYS A 66 11.21 -4.63 18.94
N TYR A 67 12.23 -4.17 18.22
CA TYR A 67 13.63 -4.53 18.50
C TYR A 67 14.37 -3.50 19.34
N VAL A 68 14.07 -2.21 19.19
CA VAL A 68 14.72 -1.13 19.94
C VAL A 68 13.92 -0.78 21.19
N ASN A 69 12.61 -0.58 21.05
CA ASN A 69 11.75 -0.15 22.15
C ASN A 69 11.16 -1.32 22.95
N HIS A 70 11.45 -2.57 22.55
CA HIS A 70 10.94 -3.78 23.19
C HIS A 70 9.42 -3.82 23.37
N ILE A 71 8.67 -3.17 22.47
CA ILE A 71 7.22 -3.16 22.45
C ILE A 71 6.77 -4.45 21.76
N PRO A 72 6.10 -5.38 22.47
CA PRO A 72 5.67 -6.64 21.87
C PRO A 72 4.62 -6.40 20.78
N LEU A 73 4.63 -7.24 19.74
CA LEU A 73 3.77 -7.07 18.56
C LEU A 73 2.27 -7.00 18.89
N TYR A 74 1.80 -7.76 19.88
CA TYR A 74 0.39 -7.69 20.30
C TYR A 74 0.01 -6.30 20.84
N ARG A 75 0.96 -5.62 21.50
CA ARG A 75 0.75 -4.28 22.08
C ARG A 75 0.77 -3.22 20.99
N GLN A 76 1.65 -3.37 20.01
CA GLN A 76 1.64 -2.53 18.81
C GLN A 76 0.31 -2.70 18.06
N LYS A 77 -0.15 -3.94 17.86
CA LYS A 77 -1.46 -4.23 17.27
C LYS A 77 -2.60 -3.52 18.01
N GLN A 78 -2.64 -3.62 19.34
CA GLN A 78 -3.64 -2.90 20.15
C GLN A 78 -3.56 -1.37 20.00
N ARG A 79 -2.36 -0.79 19.83
CA ARG A 79 -2.19 0.65 19.55
C ARG A 79 -2.85 1.01 18.23
N PHE A 80 -2.56 0.25 17.17
CA PHE A 80 -3.12 0.50 15.84
C PHE A 80 -4.62 0.28 15.77
N SER A 81 -5.16 -0.71 16.50
CA SER A 81 -6.60 -0.93 16.59
C SER A 81 -7.37 0.22 17.24
N ARG A 82 -6.72 1.10 18.03
CA ARG A 82 -7.35 2.33 18.55
C ARG A 82 -7.52 3.40 17.48
N GLU A 83 -6.77 3.30 16.39
CA GLU A 83 -6.82 4.19 15.24
C GLU A 83 -7.56 3.52 14.07
N ASP A 84 -8.39 2.52 14.36
CA ASP A 84 -9.16 1.72 13.39
C ASP A 84 -8.29 0.98 12.35
N ILE A 85 -7.03 0.71 12.68
CA ILE A 85 -6.10 -0.03 11.81
C ILE A 85 -5.88 -1.43 12.38
N ASP A 86 -6.44 -2.44 11.71
CA ASP A 86 -6.16 -3.83 12.04
C ASP A 86 -4.90 -4.31 11.31
N ILE A 87 -3.80 -4.42 12.05
CA ILE A 87 -2.60 -5.12 11.58
C ILE A 87 -2.80 -6.62 11.81
N GLY A 88 -3.69 -7.20 11.02
CA GLY A 88 -3.91 -8.64 10.89
C GLY A 88 -3.32 -9.15 9.59
N CYS A 89 -2.69 -10.33 9.62
CA CYS A 89 -2.16 -11.02 8.45
C CYS A 89 -3.18 -10.98 7.30
N ILE A 90 -2.90 -10.17 6.27
CA ILE A 90 -3.74 -9.94 5.08
C ILE A 90 -5.20 -9.61 5.43
N THR A 91 -5.48 -8.32 5.63
CA THR A 91 -6.84 -7.79 5.45
C THR A 91 -6.81 -6.60 4.50
N PRO A 92 -7.71 -6.52 3.51
CA PRO A 92 -7.85 -5.34 2.69
C PRO A 92 -8.49 -4.24 3.56
N LEU A 93 -7.80 -3.11 3.73
CA LEU A 93 -8.27 -1.94 4.46
C LEU A 93 -9.40 -1.20 3.70
N TYR A 94 -10.49 -1.90 3.41
CA TYR A 94 -11.74 -1.29 2.99
C TYR A 94 -12.80 -1.65 4.03
N PRO A 95 -13.58 -0.68 4.54
CA PRO A 95 -14.84 -1.01 5.18
C PRO A 95 -15.72 -1.65 4.10
N SER A 96 -16.29 -2.82 4.38
CA SER A 96 -17.33 -3.39 3.55
C SER A 96 -18.55 -2.48 3.57
N TRP A 97 -18.73 -1.70 2.50
CA TRP A 97 -20.02 -1.19 2.03
C TRP A 97 -20.13 -1.46 0.53
#